data_AF-A0A9D4RBK7-F1
#
_entry.id   AF-A0A9D4RBK7-F1
#
_cell.length_a   1.000
_cell.length_b   1.000
_cell.length_c   1.000
_cell.angle_alpha   90.00
_cell.angle_beta   90.00
_cell.angle_gamma   90.00
#
_symmetry.space_group_name_H-M   'P 1'
#
loop_
_entity.id
_entity.type
_entity.pdbx_description
1 polymer ?
#
loop_
_entity_poly.entity_id
_entity_poly.type
_entity_poly.pdbx_seq_one_letter_code
_entity_poly.pdbx_strand_id
1 'polypeptide(L)'
;MEARRTKRRQFTCLHCAKKGNKRVTEKYRIVDHIYKHHVALDDCPFYCTLCMFRCTTKEALQKHVTNYTKHTALAGNNNDQTRFLRNNANPKPVS
;
A
#
# COMPACT_ATOMS: atom_id res chain seq x y z
N MET A 1 2.88 -8.27 42.95
CA MET A 1 3.57 -7.61 41.81
C MET A 1 2.63 -7.68 40.62
N GLU A 2 1.80 -6.67 40.40
CA GLU A 2 0.88 -6.67 39.25
C GLU A 2 1.54 -5.96 38.07
N ALA A 3 1.82 -6.72 37.02
CA ALA A 3 2.37 -6.19 35.78
C ALA A 3 1.40 -5.16 35.21
N ARG A 4 1.79 -3.89 35.28
CA ARG A 4 1.08 -2.75 34.70
C ARG A 4 0.95 -2.99 33.19
N ARG A 5 -0.19 -3.55 32.76
CA ARG A 5 -0.54 -3.73 31.35
C ARG A 5 -0.64 -2.33 30.75
N THR A 6 0.44 -1.85 30.14
CA THR A 6 0.43 -0.61 29.39
C THR A 6 -0.57 -0.81 28.26
N LYS A 7 -1.77 -0.21 28.36
CA LYS A 7 -2.74 -0.18 27.26
C LYS A 7 -2.08 0.59 26.13
N ARG A 8 -1.36 -0.11 25.26
CA ARG A 8 -0.80 0.48 24.04
C ARG A 8 -1.98 1.00 23.23
N ARG A 9 -1.91 2.28 22.83
CA ARG A 9 -2.94 2.91 22.02
C ARG A 9 -3.09 2.11 20.72
N GLN A 10 -4.28 1.59 20.48
CA GLN A 10 -4.61 0.83 19.26
C GLN A 10 -5.37 1.75 18.30
N PHE A 11 -5.12 1.56 17.01
CA PHE A 11 -5.88 2.17 15.93
C PHE A 11 -6.99 1.23 15.49
N THR A 12 -8.18 1.77 15.24
CA THR A 12 -9.36 1.00 14.88
C THR A 12 -9.97 1.48 13.58
N CYS A 13 -10.36 0.58 12.68
CA CYS A 13 -11.01 0.94 11.43
C CYS A 13 -12.52 1.09 11.63
N LEU A 14 -13.05 2.30 11.43
CA LEU A 14 -14.49 2.59 11.56
C LEU A 14 -15.33 1.98 10.42
N HIS A 15 -14.76 1.81 9.22
CA HIS A 15 -15.45 1.17 8.10
C HIS A 15 -15.70 -0.34 8.32
N CYS A 16 -14.99 -0.96 9.28
CA CYS A 16 -15.17 -2.37 9.65
C CYS A 16 -16.16 -2.59 10.81
N ALA A 17 -16.98 -1.61 11.17
CA ALA A 17 -17.90 -1.71 12.31
C ALA A 17 -18.76 -2.99 12.31
N LYS A 18 -19.29 -3.36 11.14
CA LYS A 18 -20.13 -4.56 10.98
C LYS A 18 -19.38 -5.89 11.18
N LYS A 19 -18.05 -5.90 11.09
CA LYS A 19 -17.19 -7.09 11.24
C LYS A 19 -16.27 -7.02 12.47
N GLY A 20 -16.64 -6.18 13.46
CA GLY A 20 -15.93 -6.11 14.75
C GLY A 20 -14.71 -5.20 14.79
N ASN A 21 -14.65 -4.17 13.93
CA ASN A 21 -13.59 -3.13 13.87
C ASN A 21 -12.16 -3.69 13.84
N LYS A 22 -11.47 -3.61 12.69
CA LYS A 22 -10.05 -4.00 12.61
C LYS A 22 -9.23 -3.15 13.59
N ARG A 23 -8.57 -3.78 14.57
CA ARG A 23 -7.69 -3.12 15.55
C ARG A 23 -6.24 -3.47 15.25
N VAL A 24 -5.35 -2.48 15.26
CA VAL A 24 -3.90 -2.67 15.07
C VAL A 24 -3.13 -1.75 16.01
N THR A 25 -1.90 -2.10 16.32
CA THR A 25 -1.03 -1.34 17.23
C THR A 25 -0.22 -0.25 16.51
N GLU A 26 -0.01 -0.39 15.21
CA GLU A 26 0.83 0.51 14.40
C GLU A 26 -0.02 1.37 13.46
N LYS A 27 0.32 2.66 13.34
CA LYS A 27 -0.43 3.61 12.51
C LYS A 27 -0.40 3.24 11.03
N TYR A 28 0.74 2.85 10.49
CA TYR A 28 0.84 2.52 9.05
C TYR A 28 0.03 1.28 8.67
N ARG A 29 -0.18 0.34 9.61
CA ARG A 29 -1.00 -0.86 9.38
C ARG A 29 -2.48 -0.54 9.24
N ILE A 30 -2.99 0.46 9.97
CA ILE A 30 -4.40 0.87 9.82
C ILE A 30 -4.62 1.59 8.49
N VAL A 31 -3.65 2.41 8.07
CA VAL A 31 -3.68 3.10 6.78
C VAL A 31 -3.66 2.09 5.63
N ASP A 32 -2.72 1.14 5.64
CA ASP A 32 -2.65 0.06 4.64
C ASP A 32 -3.96 -0.74 4.56
N HIS A 33 -4.55 -1.09 5.70
CA HIS A 33 -5.86 -1.75 5.75
C HIS A 33 -6.96 -0.93 5.07
N ILE A 34 -7.04 0.38 5.36
CA ILE A 34 -8.04 1.25 4.75
C ILE A 34 -7.87 1.29 3.23
N TYR A 35 -6.64 1.48 2.75
CA TYR A 35 -6.37 1.50 1.31
C TYR A 35 -6.70 0.20 0.59
N LYS A 36 -6.50 -0.95 1.26
CA LYS A 36 -6.76 -2.27 0.65
C LYS A 36 -8.23 -2.66 0.64
N HIS A 37 -8.99 -2.28 1.66
CA HIS A 37 -10.36 -2.80 1.83
C HIS A 37 -11.46 -1.77 1.60
N HIS A 38 -11.16 -0.48 1.78
CA HIS A 38 -12.18 0.57 1.80
C HIS A 38 -11.98 1.65 0.74
N VAL A 39 -10.80 1.70 0.11
CA VAL A 39 -10.49 2.65 -0.97
C VAL A 39 -10.44 1.88 -2.28
N ALA A 40 -11.21 2.33 -3.28
CA ALA A 40 -11.15 1.79 -4.63
C ALA A 40 -9.79 2.13 -5.27
N LEU A 41 -9.36 1.36 -6.27
CA LEU A 41 -8.11 1.64 -7.00
C LEU A 41 -8.14 3.04 -7.63
N ASP A 42 -9.31 3.46 -8.10
CA ASP A 42 -9.52 4.77 -8.70
C ASP A 42 -9.41 5.94 -7.72
N ASP A 43 -9.61 5.71 -6.44
CA ASP A 43 -9.46 6.75 -5.41
C ASP A 43 -8.05 6.73 -4.79
N CYS A 44 -7.20 5.77 -5.19
CA CYS A 44 -5.86 5.66 -4.67
C CYS A 44 -4.90 6.57 -5.46
N PRO A 45 -4.14 7.46 -4.79
CA PRO A 45 -3.25 8.40 -5.46
C PRO A 45 -2.08 7.71 -6.18
N PHE A 46 -1.61 6.57 -5.65
CA PHE A 46 -0.50 5.81 -6.21
C PHE A 46 -0.80 4.31 -6.18
N TYR A 47 -0.87 3.70 -7.35
CA TYR A 47 -0.99 2.25 -7.45
C TYR A 47 -0.16 1.68 -8.61
N CYS A 48 0.21 0.41 -8.46
CA CYS A 48 0.91 -0.34 -9.49
C CYS A 48 -0.09 -0.93 -10.47
N THR A 49 0.07 -0.65 -11.76
CA THR A 49 -0.79 -1.19 -12.83
C THR A 49 -0.51 -2.67 -13.14
N LEU A 50 0.62 -3.23 -12.68
CA LEU A 50 0.99 -4.63 -12.92
C LEU A 50 0.37 -5.60 -11.91
N CYS A 51 0.22 -5.20 -10.66
CA CYS A 51 -0.32 -6.07 -9.60
C CYS A 51 -1.36 -5.41 -8.70
N MET A 52 -1.85 -4.21 -9.07
CA MET A 52 -2.84 -3.45 -8.32
C MET A 52 -2.41 -3.11 -6.88
N PHE A 53 -1.10 -3.10 -6.61
CA PHE A 53 -0.55 -2.70 -5.33
C PHE A 53 -0.82 -1.22 -5.05
N ARG A 54 -1.43 -0.92 -3.92
CA ARG A 54 -1.83 0.43 -3.51
C ARG A 54 -0.85 0.97 -2.49
N CYS A 55 -0.50 2.25 -2.59
CA CYS A 55 0.39 2.89 -1.63
C CYS A 55 0.12 4.39 -1.51
N THR A 56 0.64 4.97 -0.44
CA THR A 56 0.39 6.38 -0.09
C THR A 56 1.46 7.34 -0.60
N THR A 57 2.59 6.83 -1.08
CA THR A 57 3.72 7.64 -1.54
C THR A 57 4.30 7.14 -2.85
N LYS A 58 4.71 8.07 -3.71
CA LYS A 58 5.38 7.76 -4.98
C LYS A 58 6.67 6.94 -4.78
N GLU A 59 7.47 7.26 -3.77
CA GLU A 59 8.69 6.52 -3.46
C GLU A 59 8.43 5.06 -3.10
N ALA A 60 7.37 4.78 -2.32
CA ALA A 60 6.98 3.41 -2.01
C ALA A 60 6.56 2.66 -3.29
N LEU A 61 5.85 3.34 -4.21
CA LEU A 61 5.48 2.75 -5.49
C LEU A 61 6.70 2.45 -6.36
N GLN A 62 7.64 3.39 -6.47
CA GLN A 62 8.86 3.23 -7.24
C GLN A 62 9.71 2.06 -6.70
N LYS A 63 9.96 2.03 -5.38
CA LYS A 63 10.65 0.91 -4.73
C LYS A 63 9.95 -0.42 -4.94
N HIS A 64 8.61 -0.41 -4.92
CA HIS A 64 7.81 -1.60 -5.18
C HIS A 64 7.99 -2.10 -6.62
N VAL A 65 7.85 -1.24 -7.64
CA VAL A 65 7.98 -1.67 -9.04
C VAL A 65 9.39 -2.14 -9.36
N THR A 66 10.43 -1.50 -8.81
CA THR A 66 11.83 -1.87 -9.07
C THR A 66 12.26 -3.16 -8.38
N ASN A 67 11.81 -3.37 -7.13
CA ASN A 67 12.31 -4.50 -6.32
C ASN A 67 11.40 -5.73 -6.40
N TYR A 68 10.20 -5.61 -7.00
CA TYR A 68 9.31 -6.75 -7.09
C TYR A 68 9.71 -7.66 -8.25
N THR A 69 10.31 -8.79 -7.89
CA THR A 69 10.85 -9.80 -8.81
C THR A 69 9.85 -10.29 -9.86
N LYS A 70 8.55 -10.27 -9.57
CA LYS A 70 7.53 -10.60 -10.58
C LYS A 70 7.40 -9.55 -11.67
N HIS A 71 7.61 -8.28 -11.35
CA HIS A 71 7.62 -7.20 -12.36
C HIS A 71 8.91 -7.21 -13.18
N THR A 72 10.04 -7.51 -12.55
CA THR A 72 11.33 -7.57 -13.26
C THR A 72 11.36 -8.75 -14.25
N ALA A 73 10.71 -9.87 -13.91
CA ALA A 73 10.53 -11.00 -14.82
C ALA A 73 9.65 -10.67 -16.04
N LEU A 74 8.66 -9.78 -15.88
CA LEU A 74 7.81 -9.31 -16.99
C LEU A 74 8.53 -8.31 -17.90
N ALA A 75 9.48 -7.55 -17.35
CA ALA A 75 10.12 -6.43 -18.04
C ALA A 75 11.26 -6.85 -19.00
N GLY A 76 11.72 -8.09 -18.95
CA GLY A 76 12.85 -8.59 -19.75
C GLY A 76 14.21 -7.97 -19.35
N ASN A 77 15.31 -8.66 -19.68
CA ASN A 77 16.67 -8.24 -19.31
C ASN A 77 17.25 -7.21 -20.30
N ASN A 78 16.67 -6.02 -20.43
CA ASN A 78 17.18 -4.94 -21.30
C ASN A 78 17.04 -3.55 -20.65
N ASN A 79 17.70 -2.53 -21.24
CA ASN A 79 17.64 -1.12 -20.80
C ASN A 79 16.21 -0.55 -20.68
N ASP A 80 15.23 -1.16 -21.34
CA ASP A 80 13.80 -0.81 -21.25
C ASP A 80 13.13 -1.20 -19.92
N GLN A 81 13.77 -2.04 -19.10
CA GLN A 81 13.22 -2.49 -17.81
C GLN A 81 12.90 -1.33 -16.88
N THR A 82 13.81 -0.36 -16.74
CA THR A 82 13.61 0.80 -15.86
C THR A 82 12.48 1.71 -16.36
N ARG A 83 12.36 1.91 -17.68
CA ARG A 83 11.28 2.70 -18.29
C ARG A 83 9.92 2.01 -18.14
N PHE A 84 9.86 0.70 -18.40
CA PHE A 84 8.66 -0.11 -18.24
C PHE A 84 8.14 -0.07 -16.80
N LEU A 85 9.01 -0.23 -15.81
CA LEU A 85 8.65 -0.20 -14.39
C LEU A 85 8.17 1.20 -13.97
N ARG A 86 8.84 2.26 -14.44
CA ARG A 86 8.45 3.65 -14.14
C ARG A 86 7.07 4.00 -14.71
N ASN A 87 6.75 3.54 -15.91
CA ASN A 87 5.46 3.78 -16.57
C ASN A 87 4.30 3.06 -15.87
N ASN A 88 4.59 1.94 -15.20
CA ASN A 88 3.59 1.16 -14.45
C ASN A 88 3.40 1.63 -13.00
N ALA A 89 4.14 2.65 -12.58
CA ALA A 89 3.82 3.43 -11.39
C ALA A 89 2.88 4.56 -11.84
N ASN A 90 1.55 4.39 -11.74
CA ASN A 90 0.58 5.40 -12.16
C ASN A 90 0.34 6.40 -11.03
N PRO A 91 0.95 7.61 -11.02
CA PRO A 91 0.45 8.70 -10.20
C PRO A 91 -0.84 9.20 -10.87
N LYS A 92 -1.99 9.15 -10.18
CA LYS A 92 -3.09 10.00 -10.65
C LYS A 92 -2.60 11.45 -10.53
N PRO A 93 -2.58 12.25 -11.62
CA PRO A 93 -2.30 13.67 -11.47
C PRO A 93 -3.43 14.25 -10.62
N VAL A 94 -3.06 14.82 -9.47
CA VAL A 94 -3.95 15.68 -8.71
C VAL A 94 -4.36 16.81 -9.66
N SER A 95 -5.64 16.86 -10.01
CA SER A 95 -6.24 17.98 -10.73
C SER A 95 -6.42 19.16 -9.78
#